data_AF-A0A4Q8QF85-F1
#
_entry.id   AF-A0A4Q8QF85-F1
#
_cell.length_a   1.000
_cell.length_b   1.000
_cell.length_c   1.000
_cell.angle_alpha   90.00
_cell.angle_beta   90.00
_cell.angle_gamma   90.00
#
_symmetry.space_group_name_H-M   'P 1'
#
loop_
_entity.id
_entity.type
_entity.pdbx_description
1 polymer ?
#
loop_
_entity_poly.entity_id
_entity_poly.type
_entity_poly.pdbx_seq_one_letter_code
_entity_poly.pdbx_strand_id
1 'polypeptide(L)'
;MRKTTKQLLGVGALVLTGVILLSADHIDAPSSRGTTADIADFFAFEPTEGSDNTVFVVDLQSDVLPELAYGSFDEDVLIEINIDLDDDLVEDTVIQAIPRDGRMYFFGPAAPAQTGLNSEVLINAPLGDVEISSTSAVVETTANGVSLFAGPRQDPFFFDFFQFNAVINPEVSSAPGGFFAPNEAQDTFDGANTMAIAVEIPNSLLGTPTATNALGLTVYNTWVTANRKQ
;
A
#
# COMPACT_ATOMS: atom_id res chain seq x y z
N MET A 1 20.56 -43.89 19.92
CA MET A 1 20.43 -43.45 18.51
C MET A 1 19.03 -42.95 18.13
N ARG A 2 17.90 -43.52 18.61
CA ARG A 2 16.55 -43.06 18.22
C ARG A 2 16.09 -41.69 18.75
N LYS A 3 16.59 -41.23 19.91
CA LYS A 3 16.18 -39.94 20.51
C LYS A 3 16.79 -38.75 19.77
N THR A 4 18.07 -38.85 19.39
CA THR A 4 18.80 -37.81 18.65
C THR A 4 18.20 -37.57 17.27
N THR A 5 17.80 -38.62 16.54
CA THR A 5 17.15 -38.48 15.22
C THR A 5 15.80 -37.73 15.30
N LYS A 6 15.00 -37.97 16.34
CA LYS A 6 13.73 -37.26 16.55
C LYS A 6 13.93 -35.77 16.87
N GLN A 7 14.99 -35.45 17.62
CA GLN A 7 15.35 -34.07 17.94
C GLN A 7 15.86 -33.32 16.70
N LEU A 8 16.69 -33.96 15.88
CA LEU A 8 17.16 -33.42 14.59
C LEU A 8 16.01 -33.16 13.61
N LEU A 9 15.03 -34.06 13.52
CA LEU A 9 13.82 -33.86 12.73
C LEU A 9 12.95 -32.72 13.25
N GLY A 10 12.80 -32.60 14.58
CA GLY A 10 12.05 -31.50 15.20
C GLY A 10 12.69 -30.13 14.97
N VAL A 11 14.02 -30.03 15.10
CA VAL A 11 14.77 -28.80 14.80
C VAL A 11 14.72 -28.49 13.31
N GLY A 12 14.86 -29.49 12.44
CA GLY A 12 14.75 -29.31 10.99
C GLY A 12 13.37 -28.79 10.57
N ALA A 13 12.30 -29.30 11.18
CA ALA A 13 10.94 -28.81 10.94
C ALA A 13 10.76 -27.36 11.41
N LEU A 14 11.27 -27.00 12.60
CA LEU A 14 11.22 -25.63 13.12
C LEU A 14 12.00 -24.64 12.25
N VAL A 15 13.17 -25.02 11.74
CA VAL A 15 13.95 -24.20 10.82
C VAL A 15 13.21 -24.03 9.49
N LEU A 16 12.62 -25.10 8.96
CA LEU A 16 11.84 -25.02 7.72
C LEU A 16 10.60 -24.13 7.90
N THR A 17 9.90 -24.25 9.03
CA THR A 17 8.78 -23.37 9.39
C THR A 17 9.23 -21.93 9.56
N GLY A 18 10.38 -21.66 10.17
CA GLY A 18 10.92 -20.30 10.29
C GLY A 18 11.30 -19.66 8.96
N VAL A 19 11.75 -20.45 7.97
CA VAL A 19 12.00 -19.97 6.60
C VAL A 19 10.69 -19.72 5.84
N ILE A 20 9.65 -20.50 6.10
CA ILE A 20 8.32 -20.34 5.47
C ILE A 20 7.53 -19.20 6.12
N LEU A 21 7.77 -18.91 7.40
CA LEU A 21 7.14 -17.83 8.17
C LEU A 21 8.00 -16.54 8.16
N LEU A 22 8.72 -16.27 7.07
CA LEU A 22 9.25 -14.93 6.85
C LEU A 22 8.04 -13.98 6.71
N SER A 23 7.75 -13.26 7.78
CA SER A 23 6.79 -12.18 7.78
C SER A 23 7.33 -11.03 6.94
N ALA A 24 6.41 -10.34 6.29
CA ALA A 24 6.72 -9.16 5.54
C ALA A 24 7.23 -8.00 6.46
N ASP A 25 8.49 -7.55 6.34
CA ASP A 25 8.94 -6.19 6.68
C ASP A 25 9.20 -5.31 5.43
N HIS A 26 8.55 -4.14 5.33
CA HIS A 26 8.73 -2.91 4.49
C HIS A 26 9.39 -2.94 3.07
N ILE A 27 10.17 -3.97 2.71
CA ILE A 27 10.93 -4.24 1.48
C ILE A 27 10.63 -5.68 0.95
N ASP A 28 9.56 -6.35 1.40
CA ASP A 28 9.34 -7.81 1.15
C ASP A 28 8.98 -8.24 -0.25
N ALA A 29 8.82 -7.30 -1.15
CA ALA A 29 8.87 -7.59 -2.57
C ALA A 29 10.26 -7.21 -3.12
N PRO A 30 11.34 -7.99 -2.85
CA PRO A 30 12.67 -7.68 -3.36
C PRO A 30 12.72 -7.47 -4.88
N SER A 31 11.77 -8.05 -5.61
CA SER A 31 11.61 -7.92 -7.05
C SER A 31 11.02 -6.58 -7.52
N SER A 32 10.28 -5.87 -6.67
CA SER A 32 9.68 -4.55 -7.00
C SER A 32 10.37 -3.39 -6.29
N ARG A 33 11.22 -3.65 -5.29
CA ARG A 33 11.95 -2.61 -4.54
C ARG A 33 12.63 -1.59 -5.46
N GLY A 34 12.34 -0.31 -5.25
CA GLY A 34 12.90 0.81 -6.02
C GLY A 34 12.46 0.86 -7.48
N THR A 35 11.42 0.11 -7.86
CA THR A 35 10.82 0.16 -9.20
C THR A 35 9.56 1.02 -9.20
N THR A 36 9.00 1.28 -10.38
CA THR A 36 7.70 1.96 -10.54
C THR A 36 6.51 1.20 -9.97
N ALA A 37 6.68 -0.08 -9.63
CA ALA A 37 5.66 -0.93 -9.01
C ALA A 37 5.86 -1.09 -7.49
N ASP A 38 6.82 -0.36 -6.90
CA ASP A 38 7.11 -0.44 -5.47
C ASP A 38 6.02 0.29 -4.68
N ILE A 39 5.16 -0.47 -4.00
CA ILE A 39 4.18 0.08 -3.07
C ILE A 39 4.95 0.43 -1.78
N ALA A 40 4.92 1.71 -1.43
CA ALA A 40 5.49 2.19 -0.18
C ALA A 40 4.51 1.90 0.97
N ASP A 41 3.28 2.43 0.86
CA ASP A 41 2.30 2.38 1.92
C ASP A 41 0.87 2.25 1.37
N PHE A 42 -0.03 1.73 2.20
CA PHE A 42 -1.46 1.66 1.93
C PHE A 42 -2.26 2.13 3.14
N PHE A 43 -3.19 3.04 2.90
CA PHE A 43 -4.07 3.62 3.90
C PHE A 43 -5.53 3.35 3.52
N ALA A 44 -6.33 2.94 4.51
CA ALA A 44 -7.77 2.75 4.38
C ALA A 44 -8.47 3.31 5.62
N PHE A 45 -9.35 4.31 5.46
CA PHE A 45 -9.97 4.99 6.59
C PHE A 45 -11.28 5.71 6.22
N GLU A 46 -12.10 6.01 7.22
CA GLU A 46 -13.21 6.96 7.08
C GLU A 46 -12.67 8.39 7.09
N PRO A 47 -13.02 9.27 6.12
CA PRO A 47 -12.50 10.64 6.06
C PRO A 47 -12.92 11.49 7.27
N THR A 48 -14.05 11.13 7.89
CA THR A 48 -14.52 11.67 9.16
C THR A 48 -15.23 10.57 9.94
N GLU A 49 -15.24 10.65 11.27
CA GLU A 49 -15.94 9.67 12.13
C GLU A 49 -17.41 9.49 11.71
N GLY A 50 -17.79 8.25 11.38
CA GLY A 50 -19.15 7.88 10.98
C GLY A 50 -19.50 8.26 9.53
N SER A 51 -18.49 8.46 8.68
CA SER A 51 -18.67 8.77 7.26
C SER A 51 -19.31 7.62 6.50
N ASP A 52 -20.21 7.94 5.56
CA ASP A 52 -20.74 6.99 4.57
C ASP A 52 -19.78 6.75 3.40
N ASN A 53 -18.57 7.31 3.46
CA ASN A 53 -17.48 7.13 2.50
C ASN A 53 -16.28 6.44 3.16
N THR A 54 -15.55 5.66 2.36
CA THR A 54 -14.22 5.11 2.68
C THR A 54 -13.19 5.75 1.76
N VAL A 55 -12.02 6.08 2.31
CA VAL A 55 -10.86 6.57 1.56
C VAL A 55 -9.82 5.46 1.49
N PHE A 56 -9.33 5.21 0.29
CA PHE A 56 -8.14 4.41 0.04
C PHE A 56 -7.03 5.29 -0.53
N VAL A 57 -5.81 5.15 -0.01
CA VAL A 57 -4.61 5.81 -0.55
C VAL A 57 -3.52 4.77 -0.71
N VAL A 58 -2.96 4.66 -1.91
CA VAL A 58 -1.80 3.83 -2.22
C VAL A 58 -0.64 4.75 -2.58
N ASP A 59 0.42 4.68 -1.79
CA ASP A 59 1.68 5.36 -2.08
C ASP A 59 2.64 4.41 -2.76
N LEU A 60 3.31 4.92 -3.80
CA LEU A 60 4.32 4.22 -4.57
C LEU A 60 5.61 5.03 -4.61
N GLN A 61 6.74 4.35 -4.77
CA GLN A 61 8.03 4.97 -5.07
C GLN A 61 8.46 6.01 -4.01
N SER A 62 8.54 5.65 -2.72
CA SER A 62 8.96 6.58 -1.64
C SER A 62 10.45 6.96 -1.66
N ASP A 63 11.26 6.33 -2.51
CA ASP A 63 12.64 6.75 -2.81
C ASP A 63 12.68 7.53 -4.13
N VAL A 64 12.26 8.79 -4.09
CA VAL A 64 12.50 9.67 -5.23
C VAL A 64 13.97 10.07 -5.21
N LEU A 65 14.71 9.49 -6.15
CA LEU A 65 16.13 9.73 -6.40
C LEU A 65 16.47 11.22 -6.22
N PRO A 66 17.64 11.55 -5.64
CA PRO A 66 18.02 12.93 -5.27
C PRO A 66 18.04 13.98 -6.41
N GLU A 67 17.84 13.56 -7.66
CA GLU A 67 17.78 14.44 -8.83
C GLU A 67 16.37 14.70 -9.37
N LEU A 68 15.33 14.01 -8.88
CA LEU A 68 13.94 14.20 -9.30
C LEU A 68 13.07 14.66 -8.12
N ALA A 69 12.05 15.47 -8.40
CA ALA A 69 11.11 15.93 -7.37
C ALA A 69 10.08 14.85 -6.99
N TYR A 70 9.78 13.93 -7.90
CA TYR A 70 8.94 12.74 -7.71
C TYR A 70 9.15 11.72 -8.85
N GLY A 71 8.62 10.51 -8.68
CA GLY A 71 8.66 9.41 -9.67
C GLY A 71 7.66 9.56 -10.83
N SER A 72 7.29 8.45 -11.46
CA SER A 72 6.27 8.43 -12.52
C SER A 72 5.48 7.14 -12.49
N PHE A 73 4.19 7.17 -12.85
CA PHE A 73 3.42 5.95 -13.04
C PHE A 73 3.82 5.26 -14.36
N ASP A 74 3.94 3.93 -14.32
CA ASP A 74 4.31 3.08 -15.44
C ASP A 74 3.05 2.50 -16.08
N GLU A 75 2.88 2.67 -17.41
CA GLU A 75 1.70 2.19 -18.15
C GLU A 75 1.56 0.68 -18.20
N ASP A 76 2.60 -0.07 -17.83
CA ASP A 76 2.53 -1.53 -17.74
C ASP A 76 2.31 -2.02 -16.30
N VAL A 77 2.07 -1.12 -15.33
CA VAL A 77 1.78 -1.45 -13.92
C VAL A 77 0.32 -1.13 -13.59
N LEU A 78 -0.44 -2.17 -13.27
CA LEU A 78 -1.79 -2.09 -12.73
C LEU A 78 -1.72 -2.10 -11.20
N ILE A 79 -2.25 -1.07 -10.56
CA ILE A 79 -2.46 -1.07 -9.10
C ILE A 79 -3.87 -1.54 -8.82
N GLU A 80 -4.00 -2.45 -7.86
CA GLU A 80 -5.28 -3.07 -7.52
C GLU A 80 -5.48 -3.08 -6.01
N ILE A 81 -6.54 -2.42 -5.57
CA ILE A 81 -7.03 -2.45 -4.18
C ILE A 81 -8.03 -3.60 -4.12
N ASN A 82 -7.68 -4.61 -3.36
CA ASN A 82 -8.44 -5.83 -3.16
C ASN A 82 -9.32 -5.67 -1.92
N ILE A 83 -10.58 -6.07 -2.03
CA ILE A 83 -11.58 -5.89 -0.98
C ILE A 83 -12.28 -7.23 -0.75
N ASP A 84 -12.08 -7.78 0.45
CA ASP A 84 -12.75 -8.96 0.98
C ASP A 84 -13.96 -8.50 1.82
N LEU A 85 -15.13 -8.98 1.45
CA LEU A 85 -16.41 -8.65 2.06
C LEU A 85 -16.94 -9.78 2.95
N ASP A 86 -16.42 -11.00 2.84
CA ASP A 86 -16.94 -12.18 3.53
C ASP A 86 -16.00 -12.83 4.56
N ASP A 87 -14.80 -12.27 4.76
CA ASP A 87 -13.77 -12.65 5.74
C ASP A 87 -13.12 -14.01 5.45
N ASP A 88 -13.10 -14.43 4.17
CA ASP A 88 -12.39 -15.65 3.73
C ASP A 88 -10.93 -15.40 3.30
N LEU A 89 -10.48 -14.14 3.33
CA LEU A 89 -9.16 -13.67 2.89
C LEU A 89 -8.89 -13.85 1.39
N VAL A 90 -9.95 -13.83 0.59
CA VAL A 90 -9.94 -13.78 -0.88
C VAL A 90 -10.73 -12.55 -1.31
N GLU A 91 -10.27 -11.87 -2.35
CA GLU A 91 -10.91 -10.64 -2.81
C GLU A 91 -12.26 -10.94 -3.49
N ASP A 92 -13.31 -10.26 -3.01
CA ASP A 92 -14.64 -10.29 -3.61
C ASP A 92 -14.80 -9.23 -4.68
N THR A 93 -14.23 -8.05 -4.42
CA THR A 93 -14.23 -6.92 -5.34
C THR A 93 -12.88 -6.23 -5.37
N VAL A 94 -12.58 -5.62 -6.50
CA VAL A 94 -11.35 -4.86 -6.70
C VAL A 94 -11.63 -3.46 -7.23
N ILE A 95 -10.82 -2.49 -6.82
CA ILE A 95 -10.69 -1.19 -7.46
C ILE A 95 -9.32 -1.15 -8.13
N GLN A 96 -9.30 -0.89 -9.42
CA GLN A 96 -8.09 -0.91 -10.23
C GLN A 96 -7.73 0.50 -10.68
N ALA A 97 -6.43 0.80 -10.77
CA ALA A 97 -5.89 2.04 -11.28
C ALA A 97 -4.72 1.74 -12.24
N ILE A 98 -4.79 2.24 -13.47
CA ILE A 98 -3.74 2.07 -14.49
C ILE A 98 -3.57 3.36 -15.31
N PRO A 99 -2.34 3.86 -15.49
CA PRO A 99 -2.12 5.09 -16.24
C PRO A 99 -2.14 4.83 -17.74
N ARG A 100 -2.63 5.82 -18.51
CA ARG A 100 -2.50 5.89 -19.98
C ARG A 100 -2.47 7.35 -20.41
N ASP A 101 -1.50 7.72 -21.24
CA ASP A 101 -1.44 9.02 -21.90
C ASP A 101 -1.59 10.23 -20.94
N GLY A 102 -0.96 10.16 -19.76
CA GLY A 102 -0.99 11.22 -18.76
C GLY A 102 -2.26 11.27 -17.88
N ARG A 103 -3.15 10.29 -18.00
CA ARG A 103 -4.33 10.14 -17.14
C ARG A 103 -4.28 8.83 -16.38
N MET A 104 -4.85 8.82 -15.17
CA MET A 104 -5.05 7.59 -14.40
C MET A 104 -6.49 7.13 -14.61
N TYR A 105 -6.66 5.92 -15.14
CA TYR A 105 -7.96 5.29 -15.35
C TYR A 105 -8.29 4.36 -14.19
N PHE A 106 -9.50 4.48 -13.66
CA PHE A 106 -10.00 3.68 -12.57
C PHE A 106 -11.10 2.73 -13.04
N PHE A 107 -11.11 1.51 -12.50
CA PHE A 107 -12.14 0.49 -12.74
C PHE A 107 -12.61 -0.11 -11.40
N GLY A 108 -13.82 -0.68 -11.39
CA GLY A 108 -14.46 -1.24 -10.20
C GLY A 108 -15.26 -0.21 -9.38
N PRO A 109 -15.63 -0.50 -8.12
CA PRO A 109 -15.53 -1.81 -7.48
C PRO A 109 -16.31 -2.86 -8.27
N ALA A 110 -15.68 -3.99 -8.58
CA ALA A 110 -16.32 -5.11 -9.27
C ALA A 110 -15.58 -6.41 -8.96
N ALA A 111 -16.25 -7.54 -9.13
CA ALA A 111 -15.61 -8.84 -8.99
C ALA A 111 -14.45 -8.97 -10.01
N PRO A 112 -13.25 -9.40 -9.58
CA PRO A 112 -12.13 -9.58 -10.49
C PRO A 112 -12.38 -10.76 -11.43
N ALA A 113 -11.70 -10.77 -12.58
CA ALA A 113 -11.81 -11.86 -13.54
C ALA A 113 -11.22 -13.19 -13.02
N GLN A 114 -10.28 -13.09 -12.10
CA GLN A 114 -9.58 -14.17 -11.41
C GLN A 114 -9.06 -13.62 -10.08
N THR A 115 -8.98 -14.46 -9.04
CA THR A 115 -8.43 -14.05 -7.75
C THR A 115 -6.97 -14.48 -7.58
N GLY A 116 -6.26 -13.84 -6.66
CA GLY A 116 -4.88 -14.15 -6.27
C GLY A 116 -3.83 -13.36 -7.05
N LEU A 117 -2.80 -14.05 -7.56
CA LEU A 117 -1.56 -13.41 -8.03
C LEU A 117 -1.61 -12.84 -9.45
N ASN A 118 -2.72 -13.05 -10.17
CA ASN A 118 -2.87 -12.59 -11.54
C ASN A 118 -4.11 -11.71 -11.62
N SER A 119 -4.07 -10.68 -12.46
CA SER A 119 -5.20 -9.80 -12.68
C SER A 119 -5.33 -9.44 -14.15
N GLU A 120 -6.54 -9.02 -14.54
CA GLU A 120 -6.84 -8.46 -15.85
C GLU A 120 -7.56 -7.13 -15.64
N VAL A 121 -7.25 -6.14 -16.49
CA VAL A 121 -7.90 -4.82 -16.42
C VAL A 121 -9.40 -4.98 -16.67
N LEU A 122 -10.23 -4.51 -15.74
CA LEU A 122 -11.68 -4.60 -15.77
C LEU A 122 -12.31 -3.58 -16.73
N ILE A 123 -11.96 -3.64 -18.01
CA ILE A 123 -12.39 -2.69 -19.05
C ILE A 123 -13.92 -2.53 -19.19
N ASN A 124 -14.70 -3.48 -18.67
CA ASN A 124 -16.17 -3.46 -18.69
C ASN A 124 -16.80 -2.82 -17.44
N ALA A 125 -15.99 -2.38 -16.46
CA ALA A 125 -16.44 -1.75 -15.22
C ALA A 125 -15.68 -0.42 -14.96
N PRO A 126 -15.75 0.58 -15.87
CA PRO A 126 -15.08 1.85 -15.66
C PRO A 126 -15.68 2.61 -14.47
N LEU A 127 -14.81 3.12 -13.60
CA LEU A 127 -15.18 3.96 -12.45
C LEU A 127 -15.07 5.45 -12.80
N GLY A 128 -14.02 5.81 -13.53
CA GLY A 128 -13.71 7.19 -13.91
C GLY A 128 -12.23 7.34 -14.22
N ASP A 129 -11.80 8.58 -14.46
CA ASP A 129 -10.40 8.89 -14.71
C ASP A 129 -10.07 10.32 -14.26
N VAL A 130 -8.79 10.57 -14.02
CA VAL A 130 -8.26 11.87 -13.59
C VAL A 130 -6.95 12.17 -14.31
N GLU A 131 -6.68 13.45 -14.57
CA GLU A 131 -5.35 13.86 -15.03
C GLU A 131 -4.31 13.56 -13.96
N ILE A 132 -3.19 12.94 -14.34
CA ILE A 132 -2.10 12.70 -13.38
C ILE A 132 -1.51 14.06 -13.01
N SER A 133 -1.63 14.39 -11.73
CA SER A 133 -1.19 15.67 -11.20
C SER A 133 0.32 15.85 -11.33
N SER A 134 0.75 17.11 -11.34
CA SER A 134 2.15 17.50 -11.23
C SER A 134 2.32 18.42 -10.02
N THR A 135 2.62 19.71 -10.24
CA THR A 135 2.77 20.69 -9.15
C THR A 135 1.44 21.11 -8.53
N SER A 136 0.35 21.06 -9.30
CA SER A 136 -1.00 21.37 -8.82
C SER A 136 -1.84 20.09 -8.72
N ALA A 137 -2.62 20.01 -7.64
CA ALA A 137 -3.58 18.94 -7.42
C ALA A 137 -4.74 19.00 -8.40
N VAL A 138 -4.97 17.91 -9.13
CA VAL A 138 -6.18 17.67 -9.91
C VAL A 138 -6.95 16.53 -9.27
N VAL A 139 -8.21 16.79 -8.91
CA VAL A 139 -9.14 15.81 -8.34
C VAL A 139 -10.39 15.84 -9.21
N GLU A 140 -10.89 14.67 -9.57
CA GLU A 140 -12.13 14.52 -10.32
C GLU A 140 -13.15 13.76 -9.49
N THR A 141 -14.40 14.22 -9.48
CA THR A 141 -15.51 13.53 -8.82
C THR A 141 -16.43 12.94 -9.87
N THR A 142 -16.62 11.63 -9.83
CA THR A 142 -17.47 10.90 -10.77
C THR A 142 -18.95 11.19 -10.53
N ALA A 143 -19.81 10.83 -11.49
CA ALA A 143 -21.26 10.97 -11.33
C ALA A 143 -21.84 10.16 -10.15
N ASN A 144 -21.12 9.11 -9.72
CA ASN A 144 -21.50 8.27 -8.57
C ASN A 144 -20.93 8.78 -7.24
N GLY A 145 -20.31 9.97 -7.22
CA GLY A 145 -19.78 10.60 -6.01
C GLY A 145 -18.41 10.08 -5.57
N VAL A 146 -17.66 9.42 -6.45
CA VAL A 146 -16.30 8.95 -6.15
C VAL A 146 -15.30 10.04 -6.48
N SER A 147 -14.45 10.43 -5.53
CA SER A 147 -13.36 11.38 -5.78
C SER A 147 -12.06 10.63 -6.08
N LEU A 148 -11.42 10.99 -7.19
CA LEU A 148 -10.25 10.31 -7.75
C LEU A 148 -9.07 11.28 -7.80
N PHE A 149 -7.90 10.79 -7.40
CA PHE A 149 -6.64 11.50 -7.47
C PHE A 149 -5.51 10.55 -7.88
N ALA A 150 -4.58 11.04 -8.70
CA ALA A 150 -3.31 10.39 -8.96
C ALA A 150 -2.22 11.43 -9.19
N GLY A 151 -1.04 11.24 -8.59
CA GLY A 151 0.13 12.09 -8.82
C GLY A 151 0.99 12.23 -7.57
N PRO A 152 2.00 13.11 -7.61
CA PRO A 152 2.94 13.25 -6.51
C PRO A 152 2.29 13.90 -5.30
N ARG A 153 2.57 13.37 -4.11
CA ARG A 153 2.19 13.96 -2.82
C ARG A 153 3.34 13.87 -1.86
N GLN A 154 3.42 14.83 -0.93
CA GLN A 154 4.42 14.75 0.13
C GLN A 154 4.22 13.45 0.88
N ASP A 155 5.32 12.75 1.14
CA ASP A 155 5.31 11.52 1.91
C ASP A 155 4.66 11.79 3.28
N PRO A 156 3.61 11.05 3.67
CA PRO A 156 2.94 11.26 4.95
C PRO A 156 3.77 10.78 6.15
N PHE A 157 4.88 10.06 5.92
CA PHE A 157 5.76 9.63 6.99
C PHE A 157 6.43 10.83 7.67
N PHE A 158 6.41 10.81 9.00
CA PHE A 158 7.10 11.79 9.82
C PHE A 158 8.04 11.05 10.77
N PHE A 159 9.31 10.92 10.39
CA PHE A 159 10.25 10.07 11.12
C PHE A 159 11.70 10.52 11.03
N ASP A 160 12.39 10.52 12.17
CA ASP A 160 13.84 10.72 12.24
C ASP A 160 14.55 9.38 11.97
N PHE A 161 14.56 9.01 10.70
CA PHE A 161 15.09 7.73 10.23
C PHE A 161 16.58 7.59 10.52
N PHE A 162 17.35 8.67 10.40
CA PHE A 162 18.78 8.64 10.71
C PHE A 162 19.02 8.44 12.21
N GLN A 163 18.27 9.13 13.07
CA GLN A 163 18.40 8.93 14.51
C GLN A 163 17.90 7.55 14.95
N PHE A 164 16.82 7.04 14.36
CA PHE A 164 16.38 5.67 14.61
C PHE A 164 17.48 4.65 14.30
N ASN A 165 18.07 4.74 13.11
CA ASN A 165 19.17 3.86 12.70
C ASN A 165 20.39 3.99 13.62
N ALA A 166 20.67 5.19 14.12
CA ALA A 166 21.70 5.38 15.14
C ALA A 166 21.32 4.68 16.45
N VAL A 167 20.08 4.79 16.94
CA VAL A 167 19.63 4.17 18.19
C VAL A 167 19.66 2.64 18.16
N ILE A 168 19.24 2.02 17.04
CA ILE A 168 19.25 0.56 16.90
C ILE A 168 20.63 0.00 16.53
N ASN A 169 21.60 0.87 16.25
CA ASN A 169 22.97 0.46 15.94
C ASN A 169 23.60 -0.18 17.20
N PRO A 170 24.24 -1.36 17.08
CA PRO A 170 24.87 -2.03 18.23
C PRO A 170 26.05 -1.25 18.83
N GLU A 171 26.64 -0.29 18.10
CA GLU A 171 27.71 0.56 18.59
C GLU A 171 27.18 1.57 19.62
N VAL A 172 27.60 1.45 20.88
CA VAL A 172 27.08 2.23 22.02
C VAL A 172 27.22 3.76 21.84
N SER A 173 28.19 4.21 21.05
CA SER A 173 28.44 5.64 20.80
C SER A 173 27.66 6.22 19.61
N SER A 174 26.86 5.43 18.91
CA SER A 174 26.07 5.85 17.75
C SER A 174 24.98 6.87 18.11
N ALA A 175 24.29 6.64 19.23
CA ALA A 175 23.25 7.51 19.77
C ALA A 175 23.35 7.61 21.30
N PRO A 176 24.35 8.31 21.86
CA PRO A 176 24.63 8.34 23.30
C PRO A 176 23.49 8.93 24.16
N GLY A 177 22.50 9.59 23.54
CA GLY A 177 21.30 10.12 24.20
C GLY A 177 19.99 9.42 23.81
N GLY A 178 20.02 8.40 22.96
CA GLY A 178 18.81 7.79 22.41
C GLY A 178 18.10 8.69 21.39
N PHE A 179 16.78 8.65 21.34
CA PHE A 179 15.98 9.53 20.47
C PHE A 179 16.08 10.99 20.91
N PHE A 180 16.05 11.91 19.94
CA PHE A 180 16.02 13.34 20.21
C PHE A 180 14.66 13.82 20.72
N ALA A 181 14.67 14.95 21.43
CA ALA A 181 13.43 15.64 21.77
C ALA A 181 12.74 16.16 20.49
N PRO A 182 11.41 16.37 20.48
CA PRO A 182 10.69 16.76 19.26
C PRO A 182 11.22 18.02 18.55
N ASN A 183 11.82 18.95 19.29
CA ASN A 183 12.37 20.19 18.74
C ASN A 183 13.80 20.05 18.18
N GLU A 184 14.42 18.88 18.35
CA GLU A 184 15.77 18.54 17.89
C GLU A 184 15.75 17.42 16.84
N ALA A 185 14.68 16.61 16.84
CA ALA A 185 14.45 15.58 15.83
C ALA A 185 14.24 16.18 14.45
N GLN A 186 14.71 15.47 13.42
CA GLN A 186 14.53 15.86 12.03
C GLN A 186 13.56 14.90 11.36
N ASP A 187 12.57 15.43 10.65
CA ASP A 187 11.80 14.62 9.72
C ASP A 187 12.65 14.32 8.47
N THR A 188 13.00 13.06 8.29
CA THR A 188 13.85 12.62 7.17
C THR A 188 13.13 12.76 5.83
N PHE A 189 11.80 12.71 5.83
CA PHE A 189 10.96 12.71 4.64
C PHE A 189 10.39 14.10 4.31
N ASP A 190 10.71 15.12 5.11
CA ASP A 190 10.22 16.48 4.87
C ASP A 190 10.66 16.99 3.48
N GLY A 191 9.66 17.39 2.68
CA GLY A 191 9.85 17.82 1.29
C GLY A 191 10.06 16.70 0.27
N ALA A 192 10.13 15.43 0.69
CA ALA A 192 10.09 14.29 -0.22
C ALA A 192 8.65 14.00 -0.67
N ASN A 193 8.49 13.47 -1.88
CA ASN A 193 7.20 13.06 -2.40
C ASN A 193 7.16 11.56 -2.65
N THR A 194 5.99 10.94 -2.50
CA THR A 194 5.61 9.66 -3.08
C THR A 194 4.79 9.89 -4.34
N MET A 195 4.55 8.82 -5.12
CA MET A 195 3.50 8.79 -6.14
C MET A 195 2.24 8.20 -5.52
N ALA A 196 1.20 9.02 -5.35
CA ALA A 196 -0.01 8.63 -4.65
C ALA A 196 -1.19 8.41 -5.60
N ILE A 197 -1.97 7.37 -5.33
CA ILE A 197 -3.29 7.10 -5.91
C ILE A 197 -4.28 7.18 -4.76
N ALA A 198 -5.30 8.05 -4.85
CA ALA A 198 -6.33 8.15 -3.83
C ALA A 198 -7.74 8.03 -4.41
N VAL A 199 -8.58 7.27 -3.71
CA VAL A 199 -9.99 7.03 -4.04
C VAL A 199 -10.82 7.25 -2.78
N GLU A 200 -11.64 8.29 -2.76
CA GLU A 200 -12.73 8.43 -1.78
C GLU A 200 -14.03 7.95 -2.43
N ILE A 201 -14.63 6.92 -1.86
CA ILE A 201 -15.75 6.19 -2.46
C ILE A 201 -16.90 6.02 -1.47
N PRO A 202 -18.17 6.25 -1.88
CA PRO A 202 -19.32 5.92 -1.05
C PRO A 202 -19.37 4.42 -0.72
N ASN A 203 -19.60 4.09 0.56
CA ASN A 203 -19.71 2.72 1.06
C ASN A 203 -20.79 1.91 0.34
N SER A 204 -21.83 2.58 -0.17
CA SER A 204 -22.89 1.97 -0.98
C SER A 204 -22.39 1.33 -2.29
N LEU A 205 -21.19 1.70 -2.77
CA LEU A 205 -20.54 1.09 -3.93
C LEU A 205 -19.60 -0.07 -3.56
N LEU A 206 -19.16 -0.15 -2.29
CA LEU A 206 -18.20 -1.17 -1.83
C LEU A 206 -18.87 -2.48 -1.41
N GLY A 207 -20.16 -2.45 -1.08
CA GLY A 207 -20.86 -3.61 -0.54
C GLY A 207 -20.94 -3.58 0.99
N THR A 208 -21.17 -4.72 1.61
CA THR A 208 -21.31 -4.83 3.07
C THR A 208 -20.24 -5.77 3.60
N PRO A 209 -19.27 -5.29 4.39
CA PRO A 209 -18.25 -6.15 4.94
C PRO A 209 -18.77 -6.97 6.12
N THR A 210 -18.24 -8.17 6.31
CA THR A 210 -18.51 -9.04 7.47
C THR A 210 -17.35 -9.10 8.45
N ALA A 211 -16.14 -8.73 8.02
CA ALA A 211 -14.93 -8.81 8.83
C ALA A 211 -15.01 -7.89 10.06
N THR A 212 -14.33 -8.30 11.13
CA THR A 212 -14.32 -7.58 12.40
C THR A 212 -12.89 -7.37 12.89
N ASN A 213 -12.51 -6.13 13.20
CA ASN A 213 -11.18 -5.84 13.70
C ASN A 213 -11.00 -6.22 15.19
N ALA A 214 -9.77 -6.08 15.71
CA ALA A 214 -9.45 -6.42 17.10
C ALA A 214 -10.25 -5.65 18.16
N LEU A 215 -10.93 -4.56 17.78
CA LEU A 215 -11.78 -3.75 18.66
C LEU A 215 -13.26 -4.15 18.59
N GLY A 216 -13.62 -5.14 17.77
CA GLY A 216 -15.01 -5.58 17.58
C GLY A 216 -15.81 -4.71 16.61
N LEU A 217 -15.15 -3.88 15.80
CA LEU A 217 -15.80 -3.04 14.78
C LEU A 217 -15.81 -3.77 13.44
N THR A 218 -16.94 -3.68 12.73
CA THR A 218 -17.04 -4.16 11.35
C THR A 218 -16.19 -3.29 10.43
N VAL A 219 -15.34 -3.92 9.61
CA VAL A 219 -14.38 -3.24 8.72
C VAL A 219 -14.27 -3.96 7.38
N TYR A 220 -13.83 -3.26 6.34
CA TYR A 220 -13.39 -3.92 5.10
C TYR A 220 -12.00 -4.54 5.31
N ASN A 221 -11.84 -5.82 4.96
CA ASN A 221 -10.51 -6.40 4.79
C ASN A 221 -9.97 -5.96 3.43
N THR A 222 -8.83 -5.30 3.43
CA THR A 222 -8.26 -4.74 2.18
C THR A 222 -6.74 -4.90 2.13
N TRP A 223 -6.23 -5.07 0.91
CA TRP A 223 -4.79 -5.09 0.61
C TRP A 223 -4.55 -4.60 -0.82
N VAL A 224 -3.30 -4.32 -1.15
CA VAL A 224 -2.93 -3.79 -2.48
C VAL A 224 -1.97 -4.74 -3.18
N THR A 225 -2.16 -4.90 -4.48
CA THR A 225 -1.22 -5.58 -5.38
C THR A 225 -0.78 -4.63 -6.50
N ALA A 226 0.47 -4.77 -6.93
CA ALA A 226 1.00 -4.13 -8.12
C ALA A 226 1.32 -5.19 -9.17
N ASN A 227 0.52 -5.22 -10.24
CA ASN A 227 0.56 -6.25 -11.27
C ASN A 227 1.23 -5.69 -12.53
N ARG A 228 2.41 -6.19 -12.89
CA ARG A 228 3.10 -5.82 -14.12
C ARG A 228 2.67 -6.72 -15.27
N LYS A 229 2.42 -6.12 -16.44
CA LYS A 229 2.11 -6.83 -17.69
C LYS A 229 3.21 -7.82 -18.05
N GLN A 230 2.83 -9.06 -18.39
CA GLN A 230 3.70 -10.13 -18.89
C GLN A 230 3.62 -10.30 -20.40
#